data_AF-A0A8S9B923-F1
#
_entry.id   AF-A0A8S9B923-F1
#
_cell.length_a   1.000
_cell.length_b   1.000
_cell.length_c   1.000
_cell.angle_alpha   90.00
_cell.angle_beta   90.00
_cell.angle_gamma   90.00
#
_symmetry.space_group_name_H-M   'P 1'
#
loop_
_entity.id
_entity.type
_entity.pdbx_description
1 polymer ?
#
loop_
_entity_poly.entity_id
_entity_poly.type
_entity_poly.pdbx_seq_one_letter_code
_entity_poly.pdbx_strand_id
1 'polypeptide(L)'
;MRPYFAALLASAPIALASPTVFSVHDDLLAFPQYEVIFSDAFVSDTEASLIVEQASSATHESPRSSPTDGIQSHPGAHGSGPSADVLFDPSHETYEYMYLNGEQHLCTIPIVDTPPKNETSAAEARAAEQKELARATDKGWELLQDLEGNCLYFVSGWWSYSFCYNNEITQFHQLPPQPGKPMLPPQRDPTTKQFVLGKAHGKESTEDEWGNQIDVHKGKQAEEPPKTELQVKGDNRYLVQKMDGGTTCDLTGKPRRVEVQFHCNPHVTDRIGYIKEVTTCSYLMVVYTPRLCSDVAFMPPKETKAHPVVCRVVVPEDELNYRQELKLIDPKLETDTQKEKSVNVGGLVVGAGKWMNKDGQRMPIPKDFGKENQGKVSEIVARAKSKAEGGKVEMMSEKEMKKIDLDPDMVEQLKHEVQKMAKEKGWRIEVVDAPGQVREILGIVDEDEEEGEGDEEGSEEIFYKDEL
;
A
#
# COMPACT_ATOMS: atom_id res chain seq x y z
N MET A 1 30.58 4.25 60.78
CA MET A 1 30.75 3.58 59.48
C MET A 1 29.71 2.46 59.38
N ARG A 2 28.64 2.67 58.62
CA ARG A 2 27.64 1.65 58.26
C ARG A 2 27.77 1.42 56.75
N PRO A 3 28.02 0.21 56.25
CA PRO A 3 28.01 -0.02 54.82
C PRO A 3 26.56 -0.24 54.37
N TYR A 4 26.14 0.54 53.38
CA TYR A 4 24.88 0.39 52.67
C TYR A 4 24.98 -0.80 51.72
N PHE A 5 24.11 -1.80 51.88
CA PHE A 5 23.86 -2.80 50.85
C PHE A 5 22.86 -2.19 49.85
N ALA A 6 23.34 -1.84 48.66
CA ALA A 6 22.49 -1.54 47.52
C ALA A 6 22.22 -2.86 46.77
N ALA A 7 20.99 -3.38 46.87
CA ALA A 7 20.51 -4.46 46.04
C ALA A 7 20.01 -3.87 44.71
N LEU A 8 20.81 -4.00 43.65
CA LEU A 8 20.40 -3.75 42.28
C LEU A 8 19.68 -5.01 41.76
N LEU A 9 18.34 -4.99 41.77
CA LEU A 9 17.54 -5.96 41.03
C LEU A 9 17.63 -5.62 39.54
N ALA A 10 18.50 -6.33 38.83
CA ALA A 10 18.49 -6.34 37.37
C ALA A 10 17.29 -7.17 36.88
N SER A 11 16.19 -6.49 36.56
CA SER A 11 15.13 -7.07 35.75
C SER A 11 15.61 -7.18 34.31
N ALA A 12 16.17 -8.32 33.93
CA ALA A 12 16.33 -8.65 32.52
C ALA A 12 14.94 -9.00 31.95
N PRO A 13 14.47 -8.34 30.87
CA PRO A 13 13.28 -8.82 30.19
C PRO A 13 13.68 -10.11 29.48
N ILE A 14 13.21 -11.25 30.01
CA ILE A 14 13.21 -12.48 29.23
C ILE A 14 12.20 -12.21 28.12
N ALA A 15 12.68 -11.88 26.93
CA ALA A 15 11.90 -11.96 25.71
C ALA A 15 11.65 -13.45 25.45
N LEU A 16 10.69 -14.02 26.19
CA LEU A 16 10.05 -15.25 25.76
C LEU A 16 9.35 -14.89 24.45
N ALA A 17 9.85 -15.44 23.34
CA ALA A 17 9.07 -15.51 22.12
C ALA A 17 7.72 -16.10 22.52
N SER A 18 6.66 -15.29 22.44
CA SER A 18 5.32 -15.73 22.78
C SER A 18 5.00 -16.89 21.84
N PRO A 19 4.67 -18.10 22.34
CA PRO A 19 4.10 -19.11 21.48
C PRO A 19 2.84 -18.50 20.88
N THR A 20 2.76 -18.46 19.56
CA THR A 20 1.55 -18.06 18.84
C THR A 20 0.41 -18.91 19.43
N VAL A 21 -0.55 -18.24 20.05
CA VAL A 21 -1.70 -18.92 20.65
C VAL A 21 -2.51 -19.46 19.50
N PHE A 22 -2.68 -20.79 19.51
CA PHE A 22 -3.44 -21.56 18.54
C PHE A 22 -4.70 -20.80 18.07
N SER A 23 -4.67 -20.31 16.83
CA SER A 23 -5.87 -19.89 16.11
C SER A 23 -6.51 -21.13 15.51
N VAL A 24 -7.85 -21.21 15.55
CA VAL A 24 -8.59 -22.28 14.84
C VAL A 24 -8.40 -22.18 13.32
N HIS A 25 -7.90 -21.03 12.84
CA HIS A 25 -7.51 -20.79 11.45
C HIS A 25 -6.04 -21.12 11.16
N ASP A 26 -5.23 -21.44 12.18
CA ASP A 26 -3.84 -21.83 11.95
C ASP A 26 -3.79 -23.28 11.47
N ASP A 27 -3.17 -23.48 10.31
CA ASP A 27 -2.86 -24.81 9.82
C ASP A 27 -1.74 -25.40 10.70
N LEU A 28 -2.09 -26.40 11.51
CA LEU A 28 -1.16 -27.10 12.40
C LEU A 28 -0.01 -27.79 11.65
N LEU A 29 -0.17 -28.05 10.35
CA LEU A 29 0.87 -28.62 9.49
C LEU A 29 1.70 -27.54 8.78
N ALA A 30 1.33 -26.26 8.89
CA ALA A 30 2.08 -25.18 8.27
C ALA A 30 3.30 -24.74 9.08
N PHE A 31 3.48 -25.20 10.33
CA PHE A 31 4.62 -24.82 11.17
C PHE A 31 5.49 -26.03 11.57
N PRO A 32 6.83 -25.88 11.58
CA PRO A 32 7.59 -24.69 11.19
C PRO A 32 7.52 -24.42 9.67
N GLN A 33 7.50 -23.13 9.30
CA GLN A 33 7.50 -22.72 7.90
C GLN A 33 8.94 -22.69 7.36
N TYR A 34 9.13 -23.16 6.14
CA TYR A 34 10.42 -23.14 5.45
C TYR A 34 10.31 -22.43 4.10
N GLU A 35 11.37 -21.72 3.70
CA GLU A 35 11.52 -21.12 2.37
C GLU A 35 12.76 -21.68 1.70
N VAL A 36 12.62 -22.26 0.50
CA VAL A 36 13.76 -22.84 -0.23
C VAL A 36 14.45 -21.76 -1.05
N ILE A 37 15.71 -21.48 -0.72
CA ILE A 37 16.56 -20.47 -1.36
C ILE A 37 17.63 -21.20 -2.17
N PHE A 38 17.58 -21.05 -3.49
CA PHE A 38 18.63 -21.50 -4.39
C PHE A 38 19.74 -20.46 -4.43
N SER A 39 20.85 -20.77 -3.78
CA SER A 39 22.01 -19.88 -3.73
C SER A 39 22.83 -20.00 -5.00
N ASP A 40 23.39 -18.87 -5.44
CA ASP A 40 24.39 -18.86 -6.50
C ASP A 40 25.74 -19.44 -6.09
N ALA A 41 25.92 -19.79 -4.82
CA ALA A 41 27.13 -20.47 -4.36
C ALA A 41 27.18 -21.92 -4.87
N PHE A 42 28.40 -22.38 -5.15
CA PHE A 42 28.70 -23.76 -5.50
C PHE A 42 29.35 -24.47 -4.32
N VAL A 43 29.21 -25.79 -4.27
CA VAL A 43 29.89 -26.69 -3.32
C VAL A 43 30.54 -27.83 -4.11
N SER A 44 31.74 -28.28 -3.74
CA SER A 44 32.32 -29.45 -4.44
C SER A 44 31.53 -30.71 -4.13
N ASP A 45 31.58 -31.68 -5.04
CA ASP A 45 31.14 -33.05 -4.80
C ASP A 45 31.86 -33.70 -3.61
N THR A 46 33.15 -33.44 -3.44
CA THR A 46 33.95 -33.90 -2.29
C THR A 46 33.49 -33.27 -0.98
N GLU A 47 33.33 -31.95 -0.93
CA GLU A 47 32.85 -31.22 0.25
C GLU A 47 31.41 -31.62 0.61
N ALA A 48 30.53 -31.70 -0.39
CA ALA A 48 29.14 -32.09 -0.17
C ALA A 48 29.03 -33.51 0.39
N SER A 49 29.82 -34.45 -0.14
CA SER A 49 29.82 -35.84 0.35
C SER A 49 30.32 -35.93 1.79
N LEU A 50 31.38 -35.18 2.12
CA LEU A 50 31.90 -35.10 3.49
C LEU A 50 30.87 -34.53 4.47
N ILE A 51 30.14 -33.48 4.08
CA ILE A 51 29.10 -32.87 4.91
C ILE A 51 27.98 -33.89 5.22
N VAL A 52 27.51 -34.62 4.21
CA VAL A 52 26.41 -35.61 4.39
C VAL A 52 26.87 -36.84 5.18
N GLU A 53 28.09 -37.34 4.94
CA GLU A 53 28.67 -38.44 5.73
C GLU A 53 28.86 -38.04 7.20
N GLN A 54 29.34 -36.82 7.45
CA GLN A 54 29.53 -36.33 8.80
C GLN A 54 28.18 -36.08 9.51
N ALA A 55 27.18 -35.53 8.83
CA ALA A 55 25.84 -35.32 9.35
C ALA A 55 25.13 -36.64 9.71
N SER A 56 25.23 -37.64 8.84
CA SER A 56 24.69 -38.98 9.11
C SER A 56 25.40 -39.69 10.27
N SER A 57 26.69 -39.40 10.50
CA SER A 57 27.41 -39.92 11.67
C SER A 57 27.03 -39.24 12.98
N ALA A 58 26.70 -37.93 12.96
CA ALA A 58 26.35 -37.16 14.15
C ALA A 58 24.95 -37.51 14.71
N THR A 59 24.01 -37.89 13.83
CA THR A 59 22.66 -38.33 14.23
C THR A 59 22.65 -39.66 15.01
N HIS A 60 23.77 -40.38 15.08
CA HIS A 60 23.92 -41.61 15.87
C HIS A 60 24.26 -41.37 17.35
N GLU A 61 24.53 -40.14 17.79
CA GLU A 61 24.53 -39.79 19.22
C GLU A 61 23.17 -39.22 19.61
N SER A 62 22.28 -40.08 20.13
CA SER A 62 21.05 -39.62 20.78
C SER A 62 21.35 -38.51 21.80
N PRO A 63 20.50 -37.48 21.92
CA PRO A 63 20.65 -36.49 22.97
C PRO A 63 20.56 -37.23 24.30
N ARG A 64 21.67 -37.27 25.05
CA ARG A 64 21.67 -37.72 26.44
C ARG A 64 20.67 -36.83 27.17
N SER A 65 19.63 -37.45 27.71
CA SER A 65 18.83 -36.86 28.77
C SER A 65 19.78 -36.52 29.92
N SER A 66 20.14 -35.25 30.07
CA SER A 66 20.82 -34.75 31.25
C SER A 66 19.82 -34.77 32.41
N PRO A 67 20.04 -35.55 33.49
CA PRO A 67 19.32 -35.31 34.73
C PRO A 67 19.81 -33.96 35.27
N THR A 68 18.87 -33.08 35.58
CA THR A 68 19.12 -31.92 36.42
C THR A 68 19.60 -32.38 37.79
N ASP A 69 20.90 -32.31 38.06
CA ASP A 69 21.44 -32.01 39.39
C ASP A 69 22.96 -31.82 39.33
N GLY A 70 23.42 -30.74 39.98
CA GLY A 70 24.80 -30.64 40.48
C GLY A 70 25.74 -29.74 39.68
N ILE A 71 25.90 -28.52 40.18
CA ILE A 71 27.02 -27.61 39.90
C ILE A 71 28.34 -28.34 40.13
N GLN A 72 29.12 -28.57 39.07
CA GLN A 72 30.56 -28.79 39.18
C GLN A 72 31.29 -27.97 38.11
N SER A 73 31.90 -26.89 38.58
CA SER A 73 32.85 -26.07 37.87
C SER A 73 34.20 -26.78 37.72
N HIS A 74 34.68 -26.98 36.49
CA HIS A 74 36.11 -27.00 36.20
C HIS A 74 36.42 -26.49 34.79
N PRO A 75 37.64 -25.96 34.56
CA PRO A 75 37.87 -24.78 33.73
C PRO A 75 38.53 -25.13 32.39
N GLY A 76 38.27 -24.33 31.35
CA GLY A 76 38.99 -24.48 30.09
C GLY A 76 38.70 -23.39 29.06
N ALA A 77 39.76 -22.64 28.74
CA ALA A 77 40.01 -21.90 27.51
C ALA A 77 39.26 -20.58 27.24
N HIS A 78 39.84 -19.51 27.78
CA HIS A 78 39.97 -18.25 27.05
C HIS A 78 40.63 -18.49 25.69
N GLY A 79 40.01 -17.98 24.63
CA GLY A 79 40.59 -17.88 23.28
C GLY A 79 39.83 -16.86 22.46
N SER A 80 40.21 -15.59 22.60
CA SER A 80 39.81 -14.49 21.72
C SER A 80 40.55 -14.60 20.39
N GLY A 81 39.80 -14.85 19.31
CA GLY A 81 40.24 -14.73 17.92
C GLY A 81 39.03 -14.91 16.98
N PRO A 82 38.95 -14.17 15.85
CA PRO A 82 37.89 -14.41 14.86
C PRO A 82 38.20 -15.73 14.16
N SER A 83 37.49 -16.79 14.54
CA SER A 83 37.67 -18.10 13.91
C SER A 83 36.90 -18.10 12.59
N ALA A 84 37.65 -18.12 11.49
CA ALA A 84 37.14 -18.50 10.19
C ALA A 84 36.69 -19.97 10.21
N ASP A 85 35.60 -20.25 9.50
CA ASP A 85 35.11 -21.56 9.04
C ASP A 85 34.74 -22.61 10.10
N VAL A 86 33.51 -22.50 10.60
CA VAL A 86 32.76 -23.68 11.07
C VAL A 86 32.04 -24.25 9.85
N LEU A 87 32.56 -25.35 9.29
CA LEU A 87 32.07 -25.97 8.04
C LEU A 87 30.76 -26.78 8.24
N PHE A 88 30.29 -26.95 9.48
CA PHE A 88 29.15 -27.82 9.82
C PHE A 88 28.64 -27.55 11.26
N ASP A 89 27.32 -27.39 11.44
CA ASP A 89 26.65 -27.33 12.75
C ASP A 89 25.59 -28.45 12.89
N PRO A 90 25.94 -29.62 13.46
CA PRO A 90 25.02 -30.75 13.61
C PRO A 90 23.88 -30.50 14.60
N SER A 91 24.02 -29.50 15.47
CA SER A 91 23.02 -29.22 16.50
C SER A 91 21.87 -28.37 15.99
N HIS A 92 22.09 -27.60 14.94
CA HIS A 92 21.10 -26.65 14.42
C HIS A 92 20.76 -26.84 12.94
N GLU A 93 21.46 -27.72 12.22
CA GLU A 93 21.27 -27.92 10.78
C GLU A 93 21.31 -29.40 10.38
N THR A 94 20.51 -29.72 9.36
CA THR A 94 20.51 -31.00 8.65
C THR A 94 20.80 -30.76 7.17
N TYR A 95 21.32 -31.78 6.48
CA TYR A 95 21.79 -31.64 5.11
C TYR A 95 21.21 -32.75 4.25
N GLU A 96 20.60 -32.37 3.13
CA GLU A 96 19.93 -33.31 2.21
C GLU A 96 20.30 -32.99 0.76
N TYR A 97 20.36 -34.03 -0.07
CA TYR A 97 20.55 -33.87 -1.51
C TYR A 97 19.21 -33.68 -2.23
N MET A 98 19.20 -32.80 -3.22
CA MET A 98 18.07 -32.59 -4.10
C MET A 98 18.52 -32.52 -5.56
N TYR A 99 17.71 -33.02 -6.48
CA TYR A 99 17.94 -32.89 -7.91
C TYR A 99 16.89 -31.96 -8.52
N LEU A 100 17.35 -30.90 -9.18
CA LEU A 100 16.49 -29.94 -9.87
C LEU A 100 17.06 -29.69 -11.27
N ASN A 101 16.23 -29.83 -12.31
CA ASN A 101 16.62 -29.63 -13.71
C ASN A 101 17.86 -30.41 -14.17
N GLY A 102 18.13 -31.56 -13.53
CA GLY A 102 19.32 -32.39 -13.80
C GLY A 102 20.58 -31.96 -13.06
N GLU A 103 20.53 -30.89 -12.26
CA GLU A 103 21.63 -30.45 -11.40
C GLU A 103 21.41 -30.92 -9.95
N GLN A 104 22.48 -31.45 -9.35
CA GLN A 104 22.47 -31.87 -7.95
C GLN A 104 22.72 -30.67 -7.05
N HIS A 105 21.95 -30.57 -5.97
CA HIS A 105 22.05 -29.51 -4.98
C HIS A 105 22.24 -30.13 -3.59
N LEU A 106 23.07 -29.50 -2.77
CA LEU A 106 23.15 -29.75 -1.34
C LEU A 106 22.33 -28.68 -0.63
N CYS A 107 21.29 -29.11 0.10
CA CYS A 107 20.39 -28.22 0.83
C CYS A 107 20.65 -28.30 2.33
N THR A 108 20.90 -27.16 2.96
CA THR A 108 21.01 -27.00 4.41
C THR A 108 19.63 -26.63 4.97
N ILE A 109 19.10 -27.48 5.85
CA ILE A 109 17.78 -27.37 6.46
C ILE A 109 17.95 -27.11 7.97
N PRO A 110 17.50 -25.97 8.50
CA PRO A 110 17.64 -25.66 9.92
C PRO A 110 16.69 -26.50 10.79
N ILE A 111 17.21 -26.98 11.93
CA ILE A 111 16.45 -27.66 12.98
C ILE A 111 15.78 -26.60 13.83
N VAL A 112 14.45 -26.70 13.97
CA VAL A 112 13.64 -25.74 14.73
C VAL A 112 13.09 -26.44 15.97
N ASP A 113 13.64 -26.12 17.15
CA ASP A 113 13.15 -26.63 18.41
C ASP A 113 11.80 -25.99 18.77
N THR A 114 10.73 -26.79 18.78
CA THR A 114 9.45 -26.35 19.34
C THR A 114 9.49 -26.47 20.86
N PRO A 115 9.34 -25.38 21.63
CA PRO A 115 9.42 -25.44 23.08
C PRO A 115 8.34 -26.38 23.65
N PRO A 116 8.66 -27.22 24.65
CA PRO A 116 7.71 -28.15 25.24
C PRO A 116 6.53 -27.40 25.86
N LYS A 117 5.31 -27.80 25.52
CA LYS A 117 4.07 -27.22 26.05
C LYS A 117 3.90 -27.62 27.53
N ASN A 118 4.32 -26.78 28.45
CA ASN A 118 3.94 -26.88 29.87
C ASN A 118 2.54 -26.29 30.07
N GLU A 119 1.61 -27.05 30.66
CA GLU A 119 0.21 -26.64 30.85
C GLU A 119 0.06 -25.39 31.74
N THR A 120 0.90 -25.27 32.77
CA THR A 120 0.92 -24.12 33.69
C THR A 120 1.29 -22.83 32.96
N SER A 121 2.29 -22.87 32.06
CA SER A 121 2.68 -21.70 31.26
C SER A 121 1.62 -21.34 30.21
N ALA A 122 0.82 -22.32 29.74
CA ALA A 122 -0.24 -22.05 28.79
C ALA A 122 -1.42 -21.28 29.43
N ALA A 123 -1.78 -21.59 30.68
CA ALA A 123 -2.82 -20.85 31.39
C ALA A 123 -2.40 -19.39 31.68
N GLU A 124 -1.16 -19.19 32.11
CA GLU A 124 -0.59 -17.85 32.34
C GLU A 124 -0.49 -17.04 31.05
N ALA A 125 -0.06 -17.67 29.95
CA ALA A 125 0.00 -17.02 28.63
C ALA A 125 -1.38 -16.56 28.15
N ARG A 126 -2.43 -17.40 28.30
CA ARG A 126 -3.81 -17.01 27.95
C ARG A 126 -4.32 -15.85 28.81
N ALA A 127 -4.03 -15.85 30.11
CA ALA A 127 -4.44 -14.77 31.00
C ALA A 127 -3.73 -13.44 30.65
N ALA A 128 -2.43 -13.50 30.32
CA ALA A 128 -1.69 -12.34 29.85
C ALA A 128 -2.24 -11.82 28.52
N GLU A 129 -2.56 -12.70 27.58
CA GLU A 129 -3.17 -12.31 26.30
C GLU A 129 -4.53 -11.65 26.47
N GLN A 130 -5.43 -12.22 27.29
CA GLN A 130 -6.75 -11.61 27.55
C GLN A 130 -6.63 -10.19 28.12
N LYS A 131 -5.66 -9.99 29.02
CA LYS A 131 -5.36 -8.67 29.57
C LYS A 131 -4.86 -7.71 28.50
N GLU A 132 -3.97 -8.16 27.62
CA GLU A 132 -3.49 -7.35 26.50
C GLU A 132 -4.58 -7.04 25.47
N LEU A 133 -5.52 -7.97 25.26
CA LEU A 133 -6.67 -7.81 24.38
C LEU A 133 -7.63 -6.73 24.90
N ALA A 134 -7.91 -6.76 26.21
CA ALA A 134 -8.71 -5.72 26.87
C ALA A 134 -8.02 -4.35 26.77
N ARG A 135 -6.73 -4.27 27.11
CA ARG A 135 -5.91 -3.05 26.96
C ARG A 135 -5.96 -2.50 25.54
N ALA A 136 -5.78 -3.37 24.54
CA ALA A 136 -5.80 -2.99 23.13
C ALA A 136 -7.17 -2.46 22.70
N THR A 137 -8.26 -3.04 23.19
CA THR A 137 -9.63 -2.58 22.91
C THR A 137 -9.83 -1.16 23.45
N ASP A 138 -9.51 -0.93 24.72
CA ASP A 138 -9.68 0.38 25.38
C ASP A 138 -8.83 1.47 24.70
N LYS A 139 -7.55 1.17 24.44
CA LYS A 139 -6.65 2.10 23.77
C LYS A 139 -7.03 2.33 22.32
N GLY A 140 -7.47 1.31 21.61
CA GLY A 140 -7.93 1.45 20.23
C GLY A 140 -9.15 2.36 20.15
N TRP A 141 -10.06 2.29 21.11
CA TRP A 141 -11.20 3.22 21.19
C TRP A 141 -10.76 4.66 21.43
N GLU A 142 -9.83 4.90 22.36
CA GLU A 142 -9.24 6.22 22.62
C GLU A 142 -8.61 6.82 21.34
N LEU A 143 -7.84 6.02 20.59
CA LEU A 143 -7.19 6.45 19.35
C LEU A 143 -8.17 6.84 18.24
N LEU A 144 -9.39 6.27 18.26
CA LEU A 144 -10.44 6.61 17.29
C LEU A 144 -11.24 7.85 17.69
N GLN A 145 -11.17 8.33 18.94
CA GLN A 145 -11.90 9.53 19.36
C GLN A 145 -11.54 10.76 18.52
N ASP A 146 -10.30 10.86 18.05
CA ASP A 146 -9.87 11.96 17.18
C ASP A 146 -10.55 11.99 15.80
N LEU A 147 -11.27 10.93 15.40
CA LEU A 147 -12.13 10.97 14.21
C LEU A 147 -13.44 11.72 14.47
N GLU A 148 -13.79 11.98 15.72
CA GLU A 148 -15.00 12.71 16.07
C GLU A 148 -14.99 14.12 15.46
N GLY A 149 -16.15 14.56 14.97
CA GLY A 149 -16.31 15.85 14.30
C GLY A 149 -15.90 15.86 12.81
N ASN A 150 -15.24 14.82 12.31
CA ASN A 150 -14.90 14.68 10.89
C ASN A 150 -15.68 13.54 10.23
N CYS A 151 -15.98 13.69 8.93
CA CYS A 151 -16.64 12.67 8.14
C CYS A 151 -15.74 12.19 7.00
N LEU A 152 -15.69 10.88 6.82
CA LEU A 152 -15.01 10.21 5.71
C LEU A 152 -16.01 9.98 4.58
N TYR A 153 -15.55 10.10 3.33
CA TYR A 153 -16.39 9.96 2.15
C TYR A 153 -15.83 8.89 1.20
N PHE A 154 -16.73 8.16 0.53
CA PHE A 154 -16.39 7.14 -0.44
C PHE A 154 -17.39 7.13 -1.59
N VAL A 155 -16.91 7.12 -2.82
CA VAL A 155 -17.75 7.06 -4.02
C VAL A 155 -17.51 5.70 -4.69
N SER A 156 -18.59 4.96 -4.94
CA SER A 156 -18.55 3.66 -5.60
C SER A 156 -19.64 3.60 -6.66
N GLY A 157 -19.26 3.94 -7.89
CA GLY A 157 -20.17 3.98 -9.03
C GLY A 157 -21.35 4.94 -8.79
N TRP A 158 -22.55 4.37 -8.68
CA TRP A 158 -23.81 5.12 -8.51
C TRP A 158 -24.01 5.70 -7.10
N TRP A 159 -23.36 5.14 -6.08
CA TRP A 159 -23.57 5.53 -4.68
C TRP A 159 -22.38 6.28 -4.11
N SER A 160 -22.69 7.33 -3.35
CA SER A 160 -21.76 8.00 -2.44
C SER A 160 -22.11 7.65 -0.99
N TYR A 161 -21.10 7.54 -0.16
CA TYR A 161 -21.21 7.18 1.24
C TYR A 161 -20.51 8.22 2.10
N SER A 162 -21.13 8.60 3.21
CA SER A 162 -20.48 9.34 4.28
C SER A 162 -20.46 8.52 5.55
N PHE A 163 -19.35 8.57 6.27
CA PHE A 163 -19.17 7.99 7.58
C PHE A 163 -18.67 9.06 8.53
N CYS A 164 -19.50 9.43 9.49
CA CYS A 164 -19.13 10.34 10.57
C CYS A 164 -18.98 9.52 11.85
N TYR A 165 -17.77 9.50 12.44
CA TYR A 165 -17.48 8.67 13.61
C TYR A 165 -18.42 9.01 14.78
N ASN A 166 -18.97 7.99 15.44
CA ASN A 166 -19.96 8.12 16.52
C ASN A 166 -21.20 8.97 16.19
N ASN A 167 -21.57 9.09 14.91
CA ASN A 167 -22.80 9.76 14.50
C ASN A 167 -23.66 8.83 13.63
N GLU A 168 -23.47 8.85 12.32
CA GLU A 168 -24.23 8.01 11.40
C GLU A 168 -23.44 7.71 10.12
N ILE A 169 -23.88 6.67 9.42
CA ILE A 169 -23.42 6.33 8.08
C ILE A 169 -24.57 6.58 7.13
N THR A 170 -24.32 7.34 6.06
CA THR A 170 -25.34 7.64 5.05
C THR A 170 -24.90 7.21 3.66
N GLN A 171 -25.88 6.78 2.86
CA GLN A 171 -25.78 6.46 1.45
C GLN A 171 -26.64 7.46 0.68
N PHE A 172 -26.09 8.07 -0.36
CA PHE A 172 -26.74 9.11 -1.15
C PHE A 172 -26.20 9.19 -2.58
N HIS A 173 -26.90 9.93 -3.45
CA HIS A 173 -26.35 10.33 -4.74
C HIS A 173 -25.72 11.71 -4.65
N GLN A 174 -24.53 11.87 -5.23
CA GLN A 174 -23.85 13.15 -5.28
C GLN A 174 -24.28 13.97 -6.49
N LEU A 175 -24.19 15.30 -6.38
CA LEU A 175 -24.35 16.20 -7.52
C LEU A 175 -23.27 15.93 -8.59
N PRO A 176 -23.56 16.16 -9.87
CA PRO A 176 -22.55 16.11 -10.92
C PRO A 176 -21.38 17.09 -10.64
N PRO A 177 -20.16 16.78 -11.11
CA PRO A 177 -19.05 17.71 -11.02
C PRO A 177 -19.36 19.03 -11.71
N GLN A 178 -19.24 20.12 -10.96
CA GLN A 178 -19.31 21.47 -11.52
C GLN A 178 -17.91 21.89 -12.00
N PRO A 179 -17.79 22.47 -13.21
CA PRO A 179 -16.52 23.03 -13.67
C PRO A 179 -15.96 24.03 -12.66
N GLY A 180 -14.65 23.97 -12.38
CA GLY A 180 -13.95 24.95 -11.56
C GLY A 180 -14.12 24.83 -10.03
N LYS A 181 -14.93 23.90 -9.50
CA LYS A 181 -15.04 23.66 -8.05
C LYS A 181 -14.49 22.29 -7.67
N PRO A 182 -13.52 22.20 -6.73
CA PRO A 182 -13.07 20.91 -6.22
C PRO A 182 -14.24 20.22 -5.48
N MET A 183 -14.62 19.04 -5.96
CA MET A 183 -15.75 18.23 -5.48
C MET A 183 -15.54 17.54 -4.13
N LEU A 184 -14.58 17.98 -3.31
CA LEU A 184 -14.32 17.37 -2.00
C LEU A 184 -14.84 18.27 -0.87
N PRO A 185 -15.74 17.78 0.00
CA PRO A 185 -16.41 16.48 -0.01
C PRO A 185 -17.57 16.38 -1.03
N PRO A 186 -18.00 15.16 -1.43
CA PRO A 186 -19.10 14.97 -2.37
C PRO A 186 -20.41 15.52 -1.79
N GLN A 187 -21.05 16.43 -2.52
CA GLN A 187 -22.30 17.05 -2.08
C GLN A 187 -23.51 16.22 -2.49
N ARG A 188 -24.43 16.01 -1.56
CA ARG A 188 -25.69 15.29 -1.79
C ARG A 188 -26.58 16.01 -2.80
N ASP A 189 -27.13 15.27 -3.76
CA ASP A 189 -28.20 15.72 -4.64
C ASP A 189 -29.55 15.72 -3.87
N PRO A 190 -30.15 16.89 -3.61
CA PRO A 190 -31.39 17.01 -2.85
C PRO A 190 -32.62 16.44 -3.58
N THR A 191 -32.54 16.16 -4.88
CA THR A 191 -33.63 15.56 -5.65
C THR A 191 -33.74 14.04 -5.45
N THR A 192 -32.69 13.44 -4.89
CA THR A 192 -32.58 11.99 -4.71
C THR A 192 -32.81 11.56 -3.26
N LYS A 193 -33.15 10.28 -3.07
CA LYS A 193 -33.32 9.72 -1.72
C LYS A 193 -31.98 9.47 -1.04
N GLN A 194 -31.94 9.74 0.25
CA GLN A 194 -30.85 9.41 1.15
C GLN A 194 -31.27 8.25 2.07
N PHE A 195 -30.33 7.37 2.37
CA PHE A 195 -30.54 6.25 3.28
C PHE A 195 -29.51 6.28 4.40
N VAL A 196 -29.97 6.21 5.65
CA VAL A 196 -29.10 5.99 6.81
C VAL A 196 -28.86 4.50 6.94
N LEU A 197 -27.60 4.08 6.94
CA LEU A 197 -27.22 2.67 7.03
C LEU A 197 -27.09 2.20 8.49
N GLY A 198 -26.83 3.14 9.40
CA GLY A 198 -26.81 2.92 10.84
C GLY A 198 -26.48 4.22 11.59
N LYS A 199 -26.92 4.30 12.84
CA LYS A 199 -26.70 5.40 13.78
C LYS A 199 -25.89 4.89 14.98
N ALA A 200 -25.11 5.75 15.60
CA ALA A 200 -24.44 5.45 16.85
C ALA A 200 -25.45 5.47 18.01
N HIS A 201 -25.44 4.45 18.86
CA HIS A 201 -26.24 4.43 20.08
C HIS A 201 -25.78 5.59 21.00
N GLY A 202 -26.68 6.53 21.31
CA GLY A 202 -26.40 7.68 22.17
C GLY A 202 -27.05 8.98 21.68
N LYS A 203 -27.25 9.14 20.37
CA LYS A 203 -27.98 10.27 19.78
C LYS A 203 -29.29 9.79 19.14
N GLU A 204 -30.30 9.60 19.98
CA GLU A 204 -31.68 9.52 19.50
C GLU A 204 -32.01 10.90 18.90
N SER A 205 -32.10 10.99 17.57
CA SER A 205 -32.45 12.24 16.90
C SER A 205 -33.81 12.70 17.38
N THR A 206 -33.88 13.86 18.02
CA THR A 206 -35.11 14.57 18.44
C THR A 206 -35.83 15.18 17.24
N GLU A 207 -36.05 14.39 16.18
CA GLU A 207 -36.77 14.84 14.99
C GLU A 207 -37.67 13.72 14.51
N ASP A 208 -38.97 13.90 14.73
CA ASP A 208 -40.01 13.10 14.11
C ASP A 208 -40.02 13.37 12.59
N GLU A 209 -40.56 12.44 11.80
CA GLU A 209 -40.72 12.49 10.33
C GLU A 209 -41.55 13.69 9.81
N TRP A 210 -41.92 14.61 10.70
CA TRP A 210 -42.64 15.85 10.44
C TRP A 210 -42.08 17.07 11.23
N GLY A 211 -40.77 17.10 11.51
CA GLY A 211 -40.02 18.32 11.88
C GLY A 211 -40.42 19.00 13.19
N ASN A 212 -41.10 18.30 14.10
CA ASN A 212 -41.46 18.84 15.41
C ASN A 212 -40.47 18.38 16.48
N GLN A 213 -39.95 19.33 17.26
CA GLN A 213 -39.04 19.10 18.37
C GLN A 213 -39.83 18.67 19.61
N ILE A 214 -39.59 17.45 20.10
CA ILE A 214 -40.13 16.98 21.38
C ILE A 214 -39.03 17.05 22.43
N ASP A 215 -39.15 18.00 23.37
CA ASP A 215 -38.26 18.11 24.54
C ASP A 215 -38.53 16.99 25.55
N VAL A 216 -37.99 15.80 25.32
CA VAL A 216 -38.00 14.73 26.34
C VAL A 216 -36.87 14.97 27.32
N HIS A 217 -37.19 15.61 28.45
CA HIS A 217 -36.31 15.65 29.63
C HIS A 217 -36.13 14.22 30.20
N LYS A 218 -35.12 13.49 29.73
CA LYS A 218 -34.65 12.26 30.38
C LYS A 218 -33.26 12.49 30.97
N GLY A 219 -33.16 12.23 32.27
CA GLY A 219 -31.96 12.46 33.06
C GLY A 219 -30.76 11.65 32.59
N LYS A 220 -29.57 12.17 32.92
CA LYS A 220 -28.25 11.57 32.75
C LYS A 220 -28.24 10.08 33.16
N GLN A 221 -28.52 9.19 32.21
CA GLN A 221 -27.92 7.86 32.22
C GLN A 221 -26.53 8.03 31.63
N ALA A 222 -25.51 7.51 32.31
CA ALA A 222 -24.17 7.44 31.76
C ALA A 222 -24.27 6.78 30.39
N GLU A 223 -23.89 7.51 29.33
CA GLU A 223 -23.81 6.96 27.99
C GLU A 223 -22.87 5.76 28.05
N GLU A 224 -23.41 4.55 27.83
CA GLU A 224 -22.56 3.38 27.63
C GLU A 224 -21.67 3.69 26.41
N PRO A 225 -20.34 3.53 26.52
CA PRO A 225 -19.45 3.81 25.40
C PRO A 225 -19.88 2.96 24.19
N PRO A 226 -19.78 3.50 22.97
CA PRO A 226 -20.17 2.77 21.77
C PRO A 226 -19.41 1.45 21.72
N LYS A 227 -20.16 0.35 21.59
CA LYS A 227 -19.68 -1.04 21.60
C LYS A 227 -18.69 -1.28 20.45
N THR A 228 -17.43 -0.96 20.69
CA THR A 228 -16.31 -1.36 19.84
C THR A 228 -15.77 -2.67 20.38
N GLU A 229 -15.80 -3.70 19.55
CA GLU A 229 -15.32 -5.05 19.88
C GLU A 229 -14.03 -5.29 19.11
N LEU A 230 -12.96 -5.71 19.80
CA LEU A 230 -11.76 -6.18 19.12
C LEU A 230 -12.04 -7.56 18.52
N GLN A 231 -11.86 -7.70 17.21
CA GLN A 231 -11.93 -8.98 16.52
C GLN A 231 -10.58 -9.41 16.00
N VAL A 232 -10.38 -10.73 15.98
CA VAL A 232 -9.19 -11.38 15.46
C VAL A 232 -9.60 -12.22 14.25
N LYS A 233 -8.98 -11.98 13.10
CA LYS A 233 -9.19 -12.78 11.88
C LYS A 233 -7.83 -13.21 11.34
N GLY A 234 -7.52 -14.50 11.50
CA GLY A 234 -6.14 -14.98 11.33
C GLY A 234 -5.24 -14.25 12.30
N ASP A 235 -4.13 -13.71 11.79
CA ASP A 235 -3.18 -12.95 12.61
C ASP A 235 -3.52 -11.45 12.71
N ASN A 236 -4.46 -10.95 11.90
CA ASN A 236 -4.84 -9.53 11.90
C ASN A 236 -5.87 -9.23 12.98
N ARG A 237 -5.64 -8.15 13.74
CA ARG A 237 -6.54 -7.64 14.77
C ARG A 237 -7.09 -6.28 14.36
N TYR A 238 -8.40 -6.09 14.49
CA TYR A 238 -9.09 -4.85 14.09
C TYR A 238 -10.26 -4.56 15.02
N LEU A 239 -10.62 -3.27 15.16
CA LEU A 239 -11.80 -2.88 15.93
C LEU A 239 -13.05 -2.96 15.07
N VAL A 240 -14.14 -3.39 15.69
CA VAL A 240 -15.45 -3.50 15.05
C VAL A 240 -16.47 -2.68 15.80
N GLN A 241 -17.12 -1.75 15.10
CA GLN A 241 -18.27 -1.00 15.60
C GLN A 241 -19.53 -1.45 14.86
N LYS A 242 -20.52 -1.92 15.60
CA LYS A 242 -21.83 -2.29 15.05
C LYS A 242 -22.79 -1.11 15.22
N MET A 243 -23.40 -0.67 14.13
CA MET A 243 -24.37 0.42 14.10
C MET A 243 -25.69 -0.09 13.52
N ASP A 244 -26.79 0.15 14.21
CA ASP A 244 -28.14 -0.22 13.80
C ASP A 244 -29.04 1.03 13.74
N GLY A 245 -30.37 0.88 13.71
CA GLY A 245 -31.28 2.03 13.69
C GLY A 245 -31.23 2.89 12.42
N GLY A 246 -30.76 2.32 11.29
CA GLY A 246 -30.81 2.97 9.99
C GLY A 246 -32.22 3.07 9.40
N THR A 247 -32.35 3.70 8.24
CA THR A 247 -33.62 3.84 7.51
C THR A 247 -34.23 2.46 7.26
N THR A 248 -35.55 2.33 7.48
CA THR A 248 -36.29 1.08 7.25
C THR A 248 -36.13 0.59 5.82
N CYS A 249 -35.75 -0.67 5.68
CA CYS A 249 -35.63 -1.36 4.41
C CYS A 249 -37.01 -1.68 3.85
N ASP A 250 -37.26 -1.29 2.61
CA ASP A 250 -38.48 -1.61 1.85
C ASP A 250 -38.60 -3.11 1.56
N LEU A 251 -37.47 -3.78 1.32
CA LEU A 251 -37.45 -5.22 1.01
C LEU A 251 -37.66 -6.12 2.23
N THR A 252 -37.09 -5.77 3.39
CA THR A 252 -37.10 -6.63 4.59
C THR A 252 -38.01 -6.12 5.71
N GLY A 253 -38.45 -4.86 5.64
CA GLY A 253 -39.21 -4.19 6.70
C GLY A 253 -38.39 -3.89 7.96
N LYS A 254 -37.10 -4.20 8.00
CA LYS A 254 -36.22 -3.99 9.17
C LYS A 254 -35.34 -2.75 8.97
N PRO A 255 -34.92 -2.06 10.04
CA PRO A 255 -33.96 -0.98 9.94
C PRO A 255 -32.63 -1.50 9.35
N ARG A 256 -32.01 -0.69 8.48
CA ARG A 256 -30.67 -0.96 7.96
C ARG A 256 -29.67 -1.01 9.12
N ARG A 257 -28.63 -1.82 8.93
CA ARG A 257 -27.52 -1.96 9.88
C ARG A 257 -26.19 -2.08 9.16
N VAL A 258 -25.12 -1.67 9.82
CA VAL A 258 -23.77 -1.69 9.27
C VAL A 258 -22.76 -2.12 10.34
N GLU A 259 -21.82 -2.97 9.92
CA GLU A 259 -20.62 -3.30 10.69
C GLU A 259 -19.44 -2.51 10.11
N VAL A 260 -18.80 -1.70 10.94
CA VAL A 260 -17.63 -0.90 10.57
C VAL A 260 -16.38 -1.57 11.14
N GLN A 261 -15.42 -1.90 10.30
CA GLN A 261 -14.14 -2.49 10.69
C GLN A 261 -13.02 -1.48 10.51
N PHE A 262 -12.31 -1.15 11.59
CA PHE A 262 -11.17 -0.22 11.57
C PHE A 262 -9.87 -1.00 11.54
N HIS A 263 -9.11 -0.82 10.45
CA HIS A 263 -7.82 -1.47 10.23
C HIS A 263 -6.70 -0.44 10.31
N CYS A 264 -5.58 -0.81 10.93
CA CYS A 264 -4.35 -0.03 10.89
C CYS A 264 -3.81 0.00 9.46
N ASN A 265 -3.50 1.20 8.94
CA ASN A 265 -2.69 1.36 7.76
C ASN A 265 -1.79 2.61 7.89
N PRO A 266 -0.46 2.45 8.01
CA PRO A 266 0.46 3.58 8.22
C PRO A 266 0.74 4.39 6.94
N HIS A 267 0.36 3.89 5.76
CA HIS A 267 0.70 4.49 4.47
C HIS A 267 -0.42 5.37 3.88
N VAL A 268 -1.53 5.53 4.60
CA VAL A 268 -2.72 6.27 4.13
C VAL A 268 -3.25 7.17 5.23
N THR A 269 -3.94 8.24 4.83
CA THR A 269 -4.76 9.04 5.75
C THR A 269 -6.07 8.31 6.04
N ASP A 270 -6.80 8.78 7.06
CA ASP A 270 -8.12 8.26 7.42
C ASP A 270 -9.03 8.21 6.17
N ARG A 271 -9.41 7.00 5.74
CA ARG A 271 -10.26 6.80 4.56
C ARG A 271 -11.09 5.53 4.67
N ILE A 272 -12.24 5.54 4.02
CA ILE A 272 -13.01 4.32 3.78
C ILE A 272 -12.29 3.52 2.69
N GLY A 273 -11.91 2.28 2.99
CA GLY A 273 -11.31 1.36 2.03
C GLY A 273 -12.34 0.84 1.03
N TYR A 274 -13.45 0.29 1.55
CA TYR A 274 -14.60 -0.11 0.77
C TYR A 274 -15.84 -0.25 1.65
N ILE A 275 -16.99 -0.33 0.99
CA ILE A 275 -18.27 -0.73 1.59
C ILE A 275 -18.94 -1.74 0.68
N LYS A 276 -19.55 -2.79 1.27
CA LYS A 276 -20.36 -3.76 0.54
C LYS A 276 -21.60 -4.14 1.32
N GLU A 277 -22.67 -4.46 0.60
CA GLU A 277 -23.87 -5.06 1.16
C GLU A 277 -23.66 -6.57 1.27
N VAL A 278 -23.57 -7.09 2.50
CA VAL A 278 -23.29 -8.53 2.75
C VAL A 278 -24.55 -9.38 2.70
N THR A 279 -25.68 -8.81 3.13
CA THR A 279 -27.04 -9.34 2.98
C THR A 279 -27.98 -8.17 2.81
N THR A 280 -29.21 -8.39 2.32
CA THR A 280 -30.16 -7.30 2.04
C THR A 280 -30.31 -6.35 3.22
N CYS A 281 -30.01 -5.07 3.01
CA CYS A 281 -30.04 -3.99 4.00
C CYS A 281 -29.08 -4.18 5.21
N SER A 282 -28.02 -4.97 5.04
CA SER A 282 -26.94 -5.18 6.00
C SER A 282 -25.59 -4.96 5.34
N TYR A 283 -24.82 -4.00 5.84
CA TYR A 283 -23.60 -3.52 5.20
C TYR A 283 -22.35 -3.87 6.03
N LEU A 284 -21.22 -3.96 5.33
CA LEU A 284 -19.89 -4.05 5.90
C LEU A 284 -19.03 -2.92 5.32
N MET A 285 -18.54 -2.05 6.19
CA MET A 285 -17.64 -0.95 5.84
C MET A 285 -16.25 -1.23 6.43
N VAL A 286 -15.19 -1.03 5.64
CA VAL A 286 -13.81 -1.09 6.13
C VAL A 286 -13.21 0.31 6.08
N VAL A 287 -12.65 0.76 7.19
CA VAL A 287 -11.98 2.05 7.35
C VAL A 287 -10.50 1.79 7.63
N TYR A 288 -9.63 2.42 6.85
CA TYR A 288 -8.20 2.42 7.08
C TYR A 288 -7.82 3.70 7.82
N THR A 289 -7.10 3.55 8.93
CA THR A 289 -6.62 4.68 9.73
C THR A 289 -5.20 4.43 10.23
N PRO A 290 -4.30 5.43 10.17
CA PRO A 290 -2.98 5.33 10.77
C PRO A 290 -3.02 5.41 12.31
N ARG A 291 -4.13 5.83 12.92
CA ARG A 291 -4.23 6.08 14.37
C ARG A 291 -4.08 4.80 15.19
N LEU A 292 -4.73 3.72 14.73
CA LEU A 292 -4.62 2.40 15.34
C LEU A 292 -3.20 1.84 15.26
N CYS A 293 -2.40 2.26 14.29
CA CYS A 293 -1.01 1.81 14.15
C CYS A 293 -0.09 2.29 15.28
N SER A 294 -0.53 3.19 16.16
CA SER A 294 0.24 3.55 17.35
C SER A 294 0.26 2.46 18.43
N ASP A 295 -0.62 1.44 18.32
CA ASP A 295 -0.53 0.23 19.13
C ASP A 295 -0.09 -0.98 18.30
N VAL A 296 0.88 -1.71 18.82
CA VAL A 296 1.39 -2.94 18.22
C VAL A 296 0.32 -4.02 18.09
N ALA A 297 -0.74 -3.97 18.90
CA ALA A 297 -1.84 -4.92 18.83
C ALA A 297 -2.65 -4.81 17.54
N PHE A 298 -2.65 -3.65 16.86
CA PHE A 298 -3.40 -3.45 15.60
C PHE A 298 -2.50 -3.48 14.37
N MET A 299 -1.18 -3.44 14.55
CA MET A 299 -0.26 -3.56 13.42
C MET A 299 -0.46 -4.93 12.77
N PRO A 300 -0.46 -5.01 11.42
CA PRO A 300 -0.36 -6.28 10.74
C PRO A 300 0.82 -7.05 11.31
N PRO A 301 0.67 -8.36 11.56
CA PRO A 301 1.76 -9.22 11.94
C PRO A 301 2.89 -9.03 10.96
N LYS A 302 4.11 -8.96 11.49
CA LYS A 302 5.27 -9.09 10.64
C LYS A 302 5.22 -10.50 10.10
N GLU A 303 5.22 -10.66 8.78
CA GLU A 303 5.35 -11.96 8.13
C GLU A 303 6.46 -12.72 8.86
N THR A 304 6.10 -13.84 9.50
CA THR A 304 7.08 -14.68 10.16
C THR A 304 7.98 -15.19 9.07
N LYS A 305 9.21 -14.68 9.01
CA LYS A 305 10.18 -15.13 8.01
C LYS A 305 10.30 -16.64 8.15
N ALA A 306 9.92 -17.34 7.08
CA ALA A 306 10.10 -18.76 7.00
C ALA A 306 11.59 -19.09 7.20
N HIS A 307 11.86 -20.24 7.79
CA HIS A 307 13.23 -20.68 8.03
C HIS A 307 13.89 -21.01 6.67
N PRO A 308 15.01 -20.36 6.32
CA PRO A 308 15.60 -20.52 5.00
C PRO A 308 16.27 -21.88 4.85
N VAL A 309 15.85 -22.66 3.86
CA VAL A 309 16.53 -23.86 3.38
C VAL A 309 17.45 -23.44 2.24
N VAL A 310 18.75 -23.41 2.46
CA VAL A 310 19.71 -22.91 1.47
C VAL A 310 20.25 -24.06 0.65
N CYS A 311 19.94 -24.09 -0.64
CA CYS A 311 20.41 -25.09 -1.59
C CYS A 311 21.53 -24.53 -2.47
N ARG A 312 22.66 -25.24 -2.54
CA ARG A 312 23.83 -24.88 -3.36
C ARG A 312 24.07 -25.95 -4.41
N VAL A 313 24.43 -25.55 -5.62
CA VAL A 313 24.71 -26.50 -6.71
C VAL A 313 26.01 -27.25 -6.41
N VAL A 314 25.96 -28.58 -6.50
CA VAL A 314 27.10 -29.47 -6.35
C VAL A 314 27.82 -29.59 -7.70
N VAL A 315 29.12 -29.32 -7.71
CA VAL A 315 29.95 -29.30 -8.92
C VAL A 315 31.21 -30.12 -8.66
N PRO A 316 31.78 -30.82 -9.65
CA PRO A 316 33.08 -31.45 -9.51
C PRO A 316 34.15 -30.46 -8.99
N GLU A 317 35.00 -30.89 -8.05
CA GLU A 317 36.00 -30.02 -7.42
C GLU A 317 36.93 -29.32 -8.43
N ASP A 318 37.24 -29.99 -9.55
CA ASP A 318 38.05 -29.45 -10.65
C ASP A 318 37.34 -28.36 -11.47
N GLU A 319 36.00 -28.40 -11.52
CA GLU A 319 35.17 -27.42 -12.23
C GLU A 319 34.73 -26.24 -11.35
N LEU A 320 34.92 -26.30 -10.03
CA LEU A 320 34.45 -25.26 -9.11
C LEU A 320 34.98 -23.87 -9.46
N ASN A 321 36.30 -23.75 -9.61
CA ASN A 321 36.94 -22.47 -9.91
C ASN A 321 36.46 -21.93 -11.26
N TYR A 322 36.36 -22.80 -12.26
CA TYR A 322 35.88 -22.42 -13.59
C TYR A 322 34.42 -21.93 -13.55
N ARG A 323 33.54 -22.62 -12.83
CA ARG A 323 32.14 -22.20 -12.69
C ARG A 323 31.97 -20.92 -11.88
N GLN A 324 32.78 -20.73 -10.84
CA GLN A 324 32.81 -19.47 -10.08
C GLN A 324 33.29 -18.31 -10.97
N GLU A 325 34.35 -18.51 -11.75
CA GLU A 325 34.85 -17.52 -12.71
C GLU A 325 33.81 -17.18 -13.79
N LEU A 326 33.15 -18.19 -14.37
CA LEU A 326 32.06 -17.98 -15.32
C LEU A 326 30.94 -17.13 -14.73
N LYS A 327 30.49 -17.42 -13.50
CA LYS A 327 29.47 -16.60 -12.81
C LYS A 327 29.91 -15.16 -12.55
N LEU A 328 31.21 -14.90 -12.40
CA LEU A 328 31.74 -13.53 -12.28
C LEU A 328 31.87 -12.81 -13.63
N ILE A 329 31.89 -13.57 -14.73
CA ILE A 329 32.00 -13.07 -16.09
C ILE A 329 30.61 -12.85 -16.72
N ASP A 330 29.62 -13.70 -16.46
CA ASP A 330 28.25 -13.56 -16.98
C ASP A 330 27.62 -12.18 -16.73
N PRO A 331 27.60 -11.63 -15.50
CA PRO A 331 27.09 -10.28 -15.27
C PRO A 331 27.99 -9.21 -15.90
N LYS A 332 29.28 -9.49 -16.14
CA LYS A 332 30.18 -8.59 -16.88
C LYS A 332 29.90 -8.61 -18.38
N LEU A 333 29.56 -9.76 -18.95
CA LEU A 333 29.15 -9.91 -20.34
C LEU A 333 27.78 -9.28 -20.59
N GLU A 334 26.83 -9.41 -19.66
CA GLU A 334 25.55 -8.70 -19.74
C GLU A 334 25.72 -7.18 -19.58
N THR A 335 26.61 -6.72 -18.69
CA THR A 335 26.90 -5.28 -18.56
C THR A 335 27.75 -4.70 -19.69
N ASP A 336 28.63 -5.49 -20.34
CA ASP A 336 29.37 -5.05 -21.54
C ASP A 336 28.53 -5.15 -22.83
N THR A 337 27.59 -6.10 -22.95
CA THR A 337 26.61 -6.11 -24.04
C THR A 337 25.55 -5.01 -23.89
N GLN A 338 25.33 -4.47 -22.69
CA GLN A 338 24.59 -3.21 -22.48
C GLN A 338 25.37 -1.94 -22.88
N LYS A 339 26.67 -2.06 -23.20
CA LYS A 339 27.52 -0.96 -23.67
C LYS A 339 27.69 -0.90 -25.19
N GLU A 340 26.93 -1.67 -25.97
CA GLU A 340 26.75 -1.33 -27.38
C GLU A 340 25.91 -0.05 -27.48
N LYS A 341 26.60 1.07 -27.71
CA LYS A 341 25.99 2.40 -27.86
C LYS A 341 24.83 2.32 -28.85
N SER A 342 23.67 2.79 -28.41
CA SER A 342 22.51 2.93 -29.28
C SER A 342 22.87 3.78 -30.50
N VAL A 343 22.62 3.24 -31.69
CA VAL A 343 22.86 3.96 -32.94
C VAL A 343 21.73 4.97 -33.10
N ASN A 344 22.08 6.25 -33.03
CA ASN A 344 21.12 7.35 -33.16
C ASN A 344 21.08 7.81 -34.62
N VAL A 345 20.00 7.51 -35.34
CA VAL A 345 19.82 7.93 -36.73
C VAL A 345 18.73 9.00 -36.74
N GLY A 346 19.10 10.26 -36.96
CA GLY A 346 18.14 11.35 -37.11
C GLY A 346 17.28 11.65 -35.88
N GLY A 347 17.76 11.35 -34.66
CA GLY A 347 17.06 11.66 -33.41
C GLY A 347 16.16 10.54 -32.86
N LEU A 348 16.04 9.41 -33.57
CA LEU A 348 15.32 8.24 -33.09
C LEU A 348 16.30 7.13 -32.68
N VAL A 349 16.23 6.71 -31.42
CA VAL A 349 17.06 5.65 -30.84
C VAL A 349 16.46 4.29 -31.24
N VAL A 350 17.03 3.64 -32.26
CA VAL A 350 16.57 2.32 -32.73
C VAL A 350 17.19 1.19 -31.89
N GLY A 351 16.33 0.35 -31.30
CA GLY A 351 16.74 -0.78 -30.44
C GLY A 351 15.84 -1.09 -29.23
N ALA A 352 14.72 -0.39 -29.05
CA ALA A 352 13.84 -0.51 -27.87
C ALA A 352 13.20 -1.91 -27.65
N GLY A 353 13.24 -2.81 -28.64
CA GLY A 353 12.73 -4.18 -28.50
C GLY A 353 13.61 -5.13 -27.67
N LYS A 354 14.82 -4.72 -27.25
CA LYS A 354 15.77 -5.57 -26.49
C LYS A 354 15.74 -5.34 -24.97
N TRP A 355 14.90 -4.42 -24.48
CA TRP A 355 14.77 -4.06 -23.06
C TRP A 355 13.58 -4.73 -22.35
N MET A 356 12.90 -5.67 -23.02
CA MET A 356 11.99 -6.60 -22.35
C MET A 356 12.79 -7.78 -21.81
N ASN A 357 13.26 -7.67 -20.57
CA ASN A 357 13.76 -8.82 -19.81
C ASN A 357 12.60 -9.83 -19.64
N LYS A 358 12.90 -11.14 -19.74
CA LYS A 358 11.90 -12.23 -19.63
C LYS A 358 11.30 -12.37 -18.23
N ASP A 359 11.89 -11.71 -17.23
CA ASP A 359 11.42 -11.71 -15.85
C ASP A 359 10.91 -10.30 -15.54
N GLY A 360 9.60 -10.17 -15.27
CA GLY A 360 8.82 -8.94 -15.18
C GLY A 360 9.20 -7.95 -14.07
N GLN A 361 10.47 -7.55 -13.99
CA GLN A 361 10.95 -6.51 -13.11
C GLN A 361 10.57 -5.14 -13.69
N ARG A 362 9.74 -4.39 -12.94
CA ARG A 362 9.36 -3.02 -13.31
C ARG A 362 10.60 -2.14 -13.31
N MET A 363 10.77 -1.36 -14.38
CA MET A 363 11.83 -0.35 -14.46
C MET A 363 11.76 0.58 -13.23
N PRO A 364 12.90 0.92 -12.62
CA PRO A 364 12.91 1.89 -11.54
C PRO A 364 12.39 3.23 -12.06
N ILE A 365 11.46 3.79 -11.30
CA ILE A 365 10.85 5.08 -11.55
C ILE A 365 11.97 6.13 -11.62
N PRO A 366 12.13 6.86 -12.74
CA PRO A 366 13.13 7.93 -12.86
C PRO A 366 12.99 8.94 -11.71
N LYS A 367 14.09 9.55 -11.27
CA LYS A 367 14.11 10.48 -10.12
C LYS A 367 13.17 11.70 -10.24
N ASP A 368 12.63 11.94 -11.45
CA ASP A 368 11.71 13.02 -11.77
C ASP A 368 10.30 12.54 -12.19
N PHE A 369 10.04 11.24 -12.09
CA PHE A 369 8.72 10.68 -12.38
C PHE A 369 7.81 10.90 -11.16
N GLY A 370 6.74 11.67 -11.37
CA GLY A 370 5.87 12.18 -10.31
C GLY A 370 6.19 13.61 -9.86
N LYS A 371 7.20 14.27 -10.44
CA LYS A 371 7.30 15.74 -10.38
C LYS A 371 6.53 16.32 -11.56
N GLU A 372 5.21 16.30 -11.44
CA GLU A 372 4.36 17.16 -12.26
C GLU A 372 4.74 18.62 -11.95
N ASN A 373 5.29 19.32 -12.93
CA ASN A 373 5.00 20.74 -13.02
C ASN A 373 3.49 20.82 -13.25
N GLN A 374 2.74 21.08 -12.16
CA GLN A 374 1.31 21.35 -12.19
C GLN A 374 1.06 22.72 -12.86
N GLY A 375 1.32 22.78 -14.16
CA GLY A 375 0.99 23.92 -14.98
C GLY A 375 0.40 23.40 -16.28
N LYS A 376 -0.82 23.83 -16.60
CA LYS A 376 -1.35 23.83 -17.98
C LYS A 376 -0.28 24.52 -18.85
N VAL A 377 0.38 23.79 -19.74
CA VAL A 377 1.37 24.39 -20.65
C VAL A 377 0.60 24.83 -21.89
N SER A 378 0.48 26.15 -22.08
CA SER A 378 -0.07 26.72 -23.32
C SER A 378 1.06 27.26 -24.20
N GLU A 379 1.10 26.81 -25.44
CA GLU A 379 2.02 27.32 -26.46
C GLU A 379 1.22 28.03 -27.56
N ILE A 380 1.59 29.27 -27.90
CA ILE A 380 0.95 30.06 -28.96
C ILE A 380 1.59 29.69 -30.31
N VAL A 381 0.81 29.05 -31.17
CA VAL A 381 1.28 28.54 -32.47
C VAL A 381 1.16 29.59 -33.58
N ALA A 382 0.10 30.40 -33.52
CA ALA A 382 -0.10 31.52 -34.43
C ALA A 382 -0.77 32.68 -33.70
N ARG A 383 -0.42 33.92 -34.06
CA ARG A 383 -1.13 35.11 -33.59
C ARG A 383 -1.17 36.18 -34.67
N ALA A 384 -2.24 36.96 -34.69
CA ALA A 384 -2.35 38.14 -35.51
C ALA A 384 -2.84 39.31 -34.68
N LYS A 385 -2.19 40.47 -34.81
CA LYS A 385 -2.70 41.71 -34.23
C LYS A 385 -3.93 42.20 -34.99
N SER A 386 -4.77 42.98 -34.31
CA SER A 386 -5.91 43.63 -34.95
C SER A 386 -5.47 44.54 -36.11
N LYS A 387 -6.40 44.89 -36.99
CA LYS A 387 -6.14 45.79 -38.12
C LYS A 387 -5.71 47.19 -37.64
N ALA A 388 -6.21 47.64 -36.49
CA ALA A 388 -5.82 48.90 -35.86
C ALA A 388 -4.36 48.87 -35.36
N GLU A 389 -3.85 47.70 -34.97
CA GLU A 389 -2.49 47.50 -34.47
C GLU A 389 -1.49 46.99 -35.52
N GLY A 390 -1.86 47.05 -36.80
CA GLY A 390 -0.96 46.78 -37.92
C GLY A 390 -1.09 45.38 -38.55
N GLY A 391 -2.04 44.55 -38.13
CA GLY A 391 -2.48 43.34 -38.85
C GLY A 391 -1.41 42.27 -39.10
N LYS A 392 -0.26 42.34 -38.42
CA LYS A 392 0.87 41.44 -38.65
C LYS A 392 0.56 40.06 -38.08
N VAL A 393 0.65 39.04 -38.93
CA VAL A 393 0.50 37.63 -38.56
C VAL A 393 1.88 37.03 -38.28
N GLU A 394 2.02 36.40 -37.12
CA GLU A 394 3.20 35.65 -36.71
C GLU A 394 2.79 34.19 -36.49
N MET A 395 3.56 33.26 -37.06
CA MET A 395 3.28 31.82 -37.01
C MET A 395 4.59 31.06 -36.78
N MET A 396 4.53 30.00 -35.98
CA MET A 396 5.65 29.09 -35.79
C MET A 396 6.08 28.46 -37.11
N SER A 397 7.35 28.07 -37.21
CA SER A 397 7.84 27.37 -38.41
C SER A 397 7.36 25.92 -38.45
N GLU A 398 7.24 25.33 -39.65
CA GLU A 398 6.85 23.92 -39.82
C GLU A 398 7.73 22.95 -39.01
N LYS A 399 9.01 23.28 -38.83
CA LYS A 399 9.94 22.46 -38.04
C LYS A 399 9.65 22.53 -36.54
N GLU A 400 9.19 23.68 -36.06
CA GLU A 400 8.82 23.84 -34.65
C GLU A 400 7.45 23.22 -34.38
N MET A 401 6.49 23.32 -35.32
CA MET A 401 5.19 22.65 -35.24
C MET A 401 5.33 21.12 -35.20
N LYS A 402 6.21 20.53 -36.04
CA LYS A 402 6.52 19.10 -35.99
C LYS A 402 7.22 18.67 -34.70
N LYS A 403 8.00 19.55 -34.08
CA LYS A 403 8.69 19.24 -32.81
C LYS A 403 7.70 19.08 -31.66
N ILE A 404 6.56 19.77 -31.74
CA ILE A 404 5.43 19.65 -30.82
C ILE A 404 4.32 18.77 -31.38
N ASP A 405 4.61 17.89 -32.35
CA ASP A 405 3.66 16.92 -32.91
C ASP A 405 2.34 17.54 -33.43
N LEU A 406 2.43 18.69 -34.10
CA LEU A 406 1.33 19.34 -34.82
C LEU A 406 1.54 19.25 -36.33
N ASP A 407 0.48 18.94 -37.06
CA ASP A 407 0.47 18.96 -38.52
C ASP A 407 0.36 20.41 -39.05
N PRO A 408 1.35 20.93 -39.80
CA PRO A 408 1.30 22.27 -40.37
C PRO A 408 0.07 22.54 -41.23
N ASP A 409 -0.44 21.52 -41.95
CA ASP A 409 -1.58 21.68 -42.85
C ASP A 409 -2.88 21.92 -42.06
N MET A 410 -3.03 21.28 -40.89
CA MET A 410 -4.17 21.51 -39.99
C MET A 410 -4.13 22.91 -39.36
N VAL A 411 -2.95 23.35 -38.92
CA VAL A 411 -2.78 24.69 -38.32
C VAL A 411 -3.10 25.79 -39.34
N GLU A 412 -2.72 25.62 -40.60
CA GLU A 412 -3.03 26.57 -41.67
C GLU A 412 -4.54 26.62 -41.96
N GLN A 413 -5.24 25.48 -41.93
CA GLN A 413 -6.70 25.42 -42.05
C GLN A 413 -7.38 26.15 -40.90
N LEU A 414 -6.98 25.86 -39.65
CA LEU A 414 -7.55 26.49 -38.46
C LEU A 414 -7.32 28.01 -38.47
N LYS A 415 -6.14 28.46 -38.88
CA LYS A 415 -5.83 29.88 -39.08
C LYS A 415 -6.81 30.56 -40.04
N HIS A 416 -7.15 29.92 -41.16
CA HIS A 416 -8.14 30.47 -42.09
C HIS A 416 -9.53 30.60 -41.47
N GLU A 417 -9.94 29.64 -40.65
CA GLU A 417 -11.23 29.67 -39.94
C GLU A 417 -11.26 30.77 -38.87
N VAL A 418 -10.24 30.83 -38.01
CA VAL A 418 -10.13 31.84 -36.95
C VAL A 418 -10.03 33.25 -37.54
N GLN A 419 -9.24 33.46 -38.60
CA GLN A 419 -9.14 34.75 -39.28
C GLN A 419 -10.46 35.21 -39.90
N LYS A 420 -11.24 34.27 -40.46
CA LYS A 420 -12.57 34.57 -41.03
C LYS A 420 -13.55 35.04 -39.96
N MET A 421 -13.45 34.50 -38.74
CA MET A 421 -14.29 34.89 -37.60
C MET A 421 -13.82 36.20 -36.97
N ALA A 422 -12.50 36.39 -36.81
CA ALA A 422 -11.92 37.59 -36.22
C ALA A 422 -12.17 38.88 -37.02
N LYS A 423 -12.38 38.78 -38.35
CA LYS A 423 -12.56 39.93 -39.25
C LYS A 423 -11.44 40.97 -39.13
N GLU A 424 -11.67 42.05 -38.39
CA GLU A 424 -10.68 43.14 -38.17
C GLU A 424 -10.02 43.06 -36.78
N LYS A 425 -10.45 42.13 -35.93
CA LYS A 425 -9.97 41.91 -34.56
C LYS A 425 -8.69 41.08 -34.53
N GLY A 426 -7.95 41.21 -33.43
CA GLY A 426 -6.79 40.35 -33.16
C GLY A 426 -7.23 38.93 -32.85
N TRP A 427 -6.35 37.95 -33.08
CA TRP A 427 -6.63 36.56 -32.77
C TRP A 427 -5.35 35.77 -32.50
N ARG A 428 -5.46 34.66 -31.80
CA ARG A 428 -4.37 33.73 -31.53
C ARG A 428 -4.85 32.27 -31.50
N ILE A 429 -3.96 31.36 -31.85
CA ILE A 429 -4.15 29.93 -31.76
C ILE A 429 -3.20 29.39 -30.70
N GLU A 430 -3.77 28.72 -29.71
CA GLU A 430 -3.05 28.17 -28.57
C GLU A 430 -3.25 26.66 -28.50
N VAL A 431 -2.18 25.96 -28.14
CA VAL A 431 -2.20 24.53 -27.90
C VAL A 431 -1.95 24.28 -26.44
N VAL A 432 -2.87 23.54 -25.83
CA VAL A 432 -2.95 23.30 -24.40
C VAL A 432 -2.68 21.82 -24.13
N ASP A 433 -1.58 21.57 -23.43
CA ASP A 433 -1.22 20.23 -22.95
C ASP A 433 -1.40 20.17 -21.44
N ALA A 434 -2.28 19.27 -20.98
CA ALA A 434 -2.54 19.01 -19.57
C ALA A 434 -2.35 17.51 -19.23
N PRO A 435 -1.64 17.18 -18.13
CA PRO A 435 -1.36 15.79 -17.79
C PRO A 435 -2.64 14.98 -17.56
N GLY A 436 -2.81 13.91 -18.34
CA GLY A 436 -3.97 13.01 -18.26
C GLY A 436 -5.21 13.49 -19.04
N GLN A 437 -5.12 14.59 -19.80
CA GLN A 437 -6.17 15.08 -20.69
C GLN A 437 -5.75 14.99 -22.15
N VAL A 438 -6.73 14.92 -23.07
CA VAL A 438 -6.48 15.00 -24.51
C VAL A 438 -6.03 16.42 -24.82
N ARG A 439 -5.02 16.56 -25.68
CA ARG A 439 -4.49 17.85 -26.14
C ARG A 439 -5.58 18.68 -26.80
N GLU A 440 -5.67 19.95 -26.43
CA GLU A 440 -6.68 20.89 -26.94
C GLU A 440 -6.03 21.97 -27.80
N ILE A 441 -6.63 22.26 -28.96
CA ILE A 441 -6.21 23.36 -29.84
C ILE A 441 -7.34 24.40 -29.84
N LEU A 442 -7.03 25.62 -29.39
CA LEU A 442 -7.99 26.69 -29.19
C LEU A 442 -7.69 27.86 -30.12
N GLY A 443 -8.72 28.32 -30.84
CA GLY A 443 -8.71 29.61 -31.54
C GLY A 443 -9.39 30.67 -30.67
N ILE A 444 -8.69 31.75 -30.36
CA ILE A 444 -9.15 32.85 -29.51
C ILE A 444 -9.16 34.14 -30.33
N VAL A 445 -10.28 34.87 -30.33
CA VAL A 445 -10.43 36.19 -30.95
C VAL A 445 -10.50 37.25 -29.85
N ASP A 446 -9.75 38.34 -30.01
CA ASP A 446 -9.76 39.44 -29.04
C ASP A 446 -11.07 40.23 -29.13
N GLU A 447 -11.64 40.66 -28.00
CA GLU A 447 -12.83 41.52 -27.94
C GLU A 447 -12.46 43.01 -27.95
N ASP A 448 -13.38 43.88 -28.38
CA ASP A 448 -13.14 45.33 -28.41
C ASP A 448 -13.46 45.92 -27.02
N GLU A 449 -12.48 46.58 -26.39
CA GLU A 449 -12.72 47.40 -25.18
C GLU A 449 -13.52 48.66 -25.56
N GLU A 450 -14.86 48.57 -25.60
CA GLU A 450 -15.74 49.74 -25.51
C GLU A 450 -16.36 49.82 -24.10
N GLU A 451 -16.25 51.02 -23.52
CA GLU A 451 -16.59 51.40 -22.14
C GLU A 451 -17.95 50.88 -21.61
N GLY A 452 -17.93 50.10 -20.53
CA GLY A 452 -19.12 49.78 -19.74
C GLY A 452 -18.84 48.83 -18.57
N GLU A 453 -19.25 49.20 -17.36
CA GLU A 453 -19.15 48.38 -16.14
C GLU A 453 -19.87 47.01 -16.29
N GLY A 454 -19.21 45.93 -15.87
CA GLY A 454 -19.86 44.66 -15.52
C GLY A 454 -19.28 43.42 -16.22
N ASP A 455 -18.85 42.47 -15.39
CA ASP A 455 -18.69 41.03 -15.64
C ASP A 455 -17.58 40.58 -16.61
N GLU A 456 -16.47 40.07 -16.04
CA GLU A 456 -15.46 39.27 -16.72
C GLU A 456 -16.04 37.89 -17.11
N GLU A 457 -16.82 37.83 -18.20
CA GLU A 457 -17.10 36.58 -18.92
C GLU A 457 -17.18 36.85 -20.43
N GLY A 458 -16.26 36.23 -21.20
CA GLY A 458 -16.60 35.77 -22.55
C GLY A 458 -15.65 36.07 -23.70
N SER A 459 -14.40 35.59 -23.70
CA SER A 459 -13.74 35.36 -25.00
C SER A 459 -14.46 34.21 -25.70
N GLU A 460 -14.89 34.39 -26.97
CA GLU A 460 -15.44 33.30 -27.78
C GLU A 460 -14.34 32.25 -28.04
N GLU A 461 -14.33 31.19 -27.23
CA GLU A 461 -13.43 30.05 -27.37
C GLU A 461 -14.05 29.00 -28.28
N ILE A 462 -13.34 28.60 -29.33
CA ILE A 462 -13.78 27.52 -30.21
C ILE A 462 -12.92 26.31 -29.94
N PHE A 463 -13.61 25.23 -29.60
CA PHE A 463 -13.01 23.98 -29.18
C PHE A 463 -12.92 23.00 -30.36
N TYR A 464 -11.70 22.75 -30.84
CA TYR A 464 -11.45 21.69 -31.81
C TYR A 464 -10.93 20.46 -31.07
N LYS A 465 -11.77 19.43 -31.00
CA LYS A 465 -11.45 18.16 -30.35
C LYS A 465 -11.17 17.14 -31.44
N ASP A 466 -9.92 17.02 -31.86
CA ASP A 466 -9.51 15.89 -32.67
C ASP A 466 -8.86 14.83 -31.79
N GLU A 467 -9.46 13.64 -31.80
CA GLU A 467 -8.83 12.42 -31.30
C GLU A 467 -7.68 12.07 -32.25
N LEU A 468 -6.45 12.40 -31.85
CA LEU A 468 -5.22 11.90 -32.47
C LEU A 468 -4.90 10.48 -32.01
#